data_AF-A0A0G2HHH4-F1
#
_entry.id   AF-A0A0G2HHH4-F1
#
_cell.length_a   1.000
_cell.length_b   1.000
_cell.length_c   1.000
_cell.angle_alpha   90.00
_cell.angle_beta   90.00
_cell.angle_gamma   90.00
#
_symmetry.space_group_name_H-M   'P 1'
#
loop_
_entity.id
_entity.type
_entity.pdbx_description
1 polymer ?
#
loop_
_entity_poly.entity_id
_entity_poly.type
_entity_poly.pdbx_seq_one_letter_code
_entity_poly.pdbx_strand_id
1 'polypeptide(L)'
;MGSYSHPDQLPYWQVNIPPQDREEKCPEFLREISDKDISIIGTPDEAYRVQTWQQVVDIIRTARLADFQRWPSDLRRYRQYTWELKRAHGSIMNFMLRERLSWGEPVVPQGSKPFECQEDFKISMNDWPYGLDKRIVHLVVWTKFDLPDDRGTEADIEAFVNKTFSPGVSQDKVSDIIP
;
A
#
# COMPACT_ATOMS: atom_id res chain seq x y z
N MET A 1 -36.95 8.51 10.75
CA MET A 1 -36.29 9.58 11.53
C MET A 1 -35.25 10.18 10.62
N GLY A 2 -35.43 11.43 10.19
CA GLY A 2 -34.54 12.09 9.23
C GLY A 2 -33.24 12.52 9.90
N SER A 3 -32.09 12.16 9.31
CA SER A 3 -30.80 12.69 9.74
C SER A 3 -30.68 14.13 9.26
N TYR A 4 -30.50 15.05 10.21
CA TYR A 4 -30.15 16.43 9.94
C TYR A 4 -28.76 16.47 9.31
N SER A 5 -28.68 16.65 7.99
CA SER A 5 -27.43 16.99 7.31
C SER A 5 -27.04 18.40 7.73
N HIS A 6 -25.91 18.55 8.43
CA HIS A 6 -25.34 19.89 8.66
C HIS A 6 -25.00 20.50 7.30
N PRO A 7 -25.55 21.69 6.94
CA PRO A 7 -25.37 22.30 5.62
C PRO A 7 -23.90 22.64 5.29
N ASP A 8 -23.02 22.65 6.29
CA ASP A 8 -21.59 22.98 6.15
C ASP A 8 -20.68 21.75 5.95
N GLN A 9 -21.21 20.52 6.01
CA GLN A 9 -20.40 19.33 5.87
C GLN A 9 -20.36 18.86 4.42
N LEU A 10 -19.19 18.97 3.80
CA LEU A 10 -18.96 18.45 2.45
C LEU A 10 -19.19 16.93 2.41
N PRO A 11 -19.76 16.40 1.32
CA PRO A 11 -19.76 14.96 1.11
C PRO A 11 -18.33 14.44 1.02
N TYR A 12 -18.10 13.19 1.44
CA TYR A 12 -16.74 12.65 1.61
C TYR A 12 -15.87 12.78 0.34
N TRP A 13 -16.48 12.66 -0.86
CA TRP A 13 -15.76 12.77 -2.13
C TRP A 13 -15.29 14.19 -2.49
N GLN A 14 -15.72 15.21 -1.74
CA GLN A 14 -15.38 16.62 -1.94
C GLN A 14 -14.45 17.22 -0.86
N VAL A 15 -14.18 16.52 0.25
CA VAL A 15 -13.49 17.09 1.44
C VAL A 15 -12.11 17.68 1.10
N ASN A 16 -11.28 16.94 0.37
CA ASN A 16 -9.94 17.38 -0.04
C ASN A 16 -9.90 17.95 -1.47
N ILE A 17 -11.04 18.43 -1.98
CA ILE A 17 -11.17 18.95 -3.35
C ILE A 17 -11.39 20.46 -3.31
N PRO A 18 -10.57 21.26 -4.04
CA PRO A 18 -10.79 22.70 -4.17
C PRO A 18 -12.20 23.01 -4.67
N PRO A 19 -12.87 24.08 -4.20
CA PRO A 19 -14.26 24.37 -4.55
C PRO A 19 -14.56 24.37 -6.05
N GLN A 20 -13.63 24.86 -6.88
CA GLN A 20 -13.76 24.92 -8.33
C GLN A 20 -13.72 23.56 -9.03
N ASP A 21 -13.16 22.54 -8.39
CA ASP A 21 -12.97 21.19 -8.94
C ASP A 21 -13.99 20.19 -8.38
N ARG A 22 -14.96 20.66 -7.58
CA ARG A 22 -15.96 19.80 -6.94
C ARG A 22 -17.02 19.38 -7.92
N GLU A 23 -17.19 18.07 -8.06
CA GLU A 23 -18.30 17.47 -8.79
C GLU A 23 -19.53 17.34 -7.88
N GLU A 24 -20.71 17.72 -8.39
CA GLU A 24 -21.99 17.61 -7.69
C GLU A 24 -22.30 16.15 -7.31
N LYS A 25 -22.02 15.21 -8.21
CA LYS A 25 -22.28 13.78 -8.03
C LYS A 25 -21.01 13.06 -7.60
N CYS A 26 -21.17 11.98 -6.83
CA CYS A 26 -20.06 11.10 -6.48
C CYS A 26 -19.47 10.47 -7.77
N PRO A 27 -18.15 10.64 -8.01
CA PRO A 27 -17.47 10.02 -9.15
C PRO A 27 -17.61 8.50 -9.14
N GLU A 28 -17.65 7.88 -10.33
CA GLU A 28 -17.87 6.43 -10.48
C GLU A 28 -16.87 5.59 -9.70
N PHE A 29 -15.60 5.98 -9.70
CA PHE A 29 -14.53 5.27 -9.00
C PHE A 29 -14.62 5.33 -7.46
N LEU A 30 -15.60 6.08 -6.91
CA LEU A 30 -15.86 6.17 -5.46
C LEU A 30 -17.22 5.61 -5.04
N ARG A 31 -18.13 5.25 -5.95
CA ARG A 31 -19.51 4.87 -5.56
C ARG A 31 -19.60 3.57 -4.76
N GLU A 32 -18.71 2.62 -5.01
CA GLU A 32 -18.73 1.26 -4.44
C GLU A 32 -17.43 0.95 -3.69
N ILE A 33 -17.08 1.80 -2.73
CA ILE A 33 -15.92 1.60 -1.85
C ILE A 33 -16.38 1.25 -0.44
N SER A 34 -15.48 0.68 0.36
CA SER A 34 -15.78 0.27 1.73
C SER A 34 -16.04 1.47 2.65
N ASP A 35 -16.77 1.25 3.75
CA ASP A 35 -17.00 2.27 4.78
C ASP A 35 -15.69 2.83 5.35
N LYS A 36 -14.67 1.97 5.47
CA LYS A 36 -13.32 2.38 5.86
C LYS A 36 -12.75 3.42 4.89
N ASP A 37 -12.86 3.17 3.59
CA ASP A 37 -12.35 4.09 2.58
C ASP A 37 -13.16 5.38 2.52
N ILE A 38 -14.49 5.30 2.68
CA ILE A 38 -15.36 6.49 2.83
C ILE A 38 -14.86 7.35 4.00
N SER A 39 -14.62 6.72 5.16
CA SER A 39 -14.14 7.42 6.36
C SER A 39 -12.76 8.05 6.14
N ILE A 40 -11.83 7.34 5.49
CA ILE A 40 -10.49 7.87 5.24
C ILE A 40 -10.55 9.03 4.26
N ILE A 41 -11.21 8.88 3.10
CA ILE A 41 -11.28 9.91 2.06
C ILE A 41 -12.03 11.15 2.57
N GLY A 42 -13.04 10.97 3.42
CA GLY A 42 -13.79 12.04 4.07
C GLY A 42 -13.03 12.76 5.19
N THR A 43 -11.79 12.38 5.49
CA THR A 43 -10.94 13.08 6.47
C THR A 43 -10.13 14.17 5.76
N PRO A 44 -10.11 15.43 6.24
CA PRO A 44 -9.22 16.45 5.71
C PRO A 44 -7.75 16.04 5.81
N ASP A 45 -6.97 16.33 4.77
CA ASP A 45 -5.54 16.00 4.72
C ASP A 45 -4.78 16.62 5.91
N GLU A 46 -5.16 17.81 6.38
CA GLU A 46 -4.55 18.50 7.52
C GLU A 46 -4.81 17.79 8.86
N ALA A 47 -5.93 17.05 8.94
CA ALA A 47 -6.27 16.23 10.10
C ALA A 47 -5.54 14.88 10.09
N TYR A 48 -4.98 14.47 8.96
CA TYR A 48 -4.22 13.23 8.87
C TYR A 48 -2.96 13.27 9.75
N ARG A 49 -2.64 12.12 10.34
CA ARG A 49 -1.45 11.91 11.16
C ARG A 49 -0.71 10.71 10.61
N VAL A 50 0.55 10.93 10.24
CA VAL A 50 1.41 9.87 9.72
C VAL A 50 1.63 8.78 10.75
N GLN A 51 1.71 7.54 10.29
CA GLN A 51 2.06 6.42 11.14
C GLN A 51 3.57 6.45 11.43
N THR A 52 3.91 6.53 12.72
CA THR A 52 5.30 6.53 13.21
C THR A 52 5.92 5.13 13.09
N TRP A 53 7.25 5.05 13.13
CA TRP A 53 7.97 3.76 13.13
C TRP A 53 7.46 2.79 14.20
N GLN A 54 7.27 3.26 15.43
CA GLN A 54 6.77 2.43 16.54
C GLN A 54 5.38 1.86 16.26
N GLN A 55 4.49 2.65 15.64
CA GLN A 55 3.16 2.19 15.25
C GLN A 55 3.22 1.17 14.11
N VAL A 56 4.08 1.39 13.12
CA VAL A 56 4.30 0.45 12.01
C VAL A 56 4.77 -0.91 12.55
N VAL A 57 5.77 -0.91 13.43
CA VAL A 57 6.27 -2.13 14.08
C VAL A 57 5.16 -2.83 14.87
N ASP A 58 4.36 -2.08 15.63
CA ASP A 58 3.26 -2.66 16.40
C ASP A 58 2.15 -3.27 15.53
N ILE A 59 1.77 -2.59 14.44
CA ILE A 59 0.79 -3.10 13.46
C ILE A 59 1.27 -4.45 12.88
N ILE A 60 2.53 -4.52 12.45
CA ILE A 60 3.12 -5.73 11.87
C ILE A 60 3.17 -6.85 12.92
N ARG A 61 3.74 -6.58 14.09
CA ARG A 61 3.89 -7.56 15.19
C ARG A 61 2.56 -8.13 15.66
N THR A 62 1.48 -7.36 15.58
CA THR A 62 0.12 -7.78 16.00
C THR A 62 -0.75 -8.26 14.83
N ALA A 63 -0.19 -8.42 13.63
CA ALA A 63 -0.87 -8.85 12.42
C ALA A 63 -2.11 -8.00 12.04
N ARG A 64 -2.17 -6.74 12.49
CA ARG A 64 -3.27 -5.81 12.20
C ARG A 64 -3.06 -5.06 10.89
N LEU A 65 -2.63 -5.76 9.83
CA LEU A 65 -2.23 -5.12 8.56
C LEU A 65 -3.34 -4.24 7.94
N ALA A 66 -4.60 -4.50 8.28
CA ALA A 66 -5.73 -3.66 7.92
C ALA A 66 -5.67 -2.24 8.51
N ASP A 67 -4.79 -1.93 9.46
CA ASP A 67 -4.67 -0.59 10.06
C ASP A 67 -3.73 0.32 9.26
N PHE A 68 -2.98 -0.23 8.29
CA PHE A 68 -2.31 0.60 7.32
C PHE A 68 -3.32 1.37 6.46
N GLN A 69 -3.02 2.64 6.23
CA GLN A 69 -3.84 3.52 5.41
C GLN A 69 -2.98 4.51 4.64
N ARG A 70 -3.50 4.96 3.49
CA ARG A 70 -2.91 6.05 2.71
C ARG A 70 -3.35 7.40 3.28
N TRP A 71 -2.66 8.45 2.89
CA TRP A 71 -3.16 9.81 3.05
C TRP A 71 -4.55 9.95 2.38
N PRO A 72 -5.52 10.72 2.92
CA PRO A 72 -6.87 10.77 2.36
C PRO A 72 -6.93 11.13 0.88
N SER A 73 -6.25 12.20 0.46
CA SER A 73 -6.17 12.56 -0.96
C SER A 73 -5.46 11.51 -1.82
N ASP A 74 -4.44 10.83 -1.29
CA ASP A 74 -3.75 9.75 -2.01
C ASP A 74 -4.61 8.49 -2.15
N LEU A 75 -5.42 8.15 -1.14
CA LEU A 75 -6.38 7.06 -1.28
C LEU A 75 -7.40 7.35 -2.38
N ARG A 76 -7.91 8.58 -2.45
CA ARG A 76 -8.82 9.00 -3.52
C ARG A 76 -8.15 8.86 -4.89
N ARG A 77 -6.93 9.37 -5.06
CA ARG A 77 -6.18 9.27 -6.32
C ARG A 77 -5.86 7.81 -6.69
N TYR A 78 -5.49 6.98 -5.70
CA TYR A 78 -5.26 5.54 -5.89
C TYR A 78 -6.53 4.82 -6.37
N ARG A 79 -7.70 5.16 -5.82
CA ARG A 79 -8.99 4.60 -6.26
C ARG A 79 -9.31 4.98 -7.70
N GLN A 80 -9.10 6.23 -8.07
CA GLN A 80 -9.24 6.66 -9.46
C GLN A 80 -8.29 5.89 -10.39
N TYR A 81 -6.99 5.88 -10.05
CA TYR A 81 -5.96 5.22 -10.84
C TYR A 81 -6.23 3.73 -11.05
N THR A 82 -6.58 3.01 -9.98
CA THR A 82 -6.87 1.57 -10.07
C THR A 82 -8.16 1.27 -10.83
N TRP A 83 -9.15 2.15 -10.77
CA TRP A 83 -10.38 2.05 -11.56
C TRP A 83 -10.08 2.23 -13.06
N GLU A 84 -9.28 3.22 -13.43
CA GLU A 84 -8.87 3.47 -14.82
C GLU A 84 -8.01 2.31 -15.35
N LEU A 85 -7.04 1.84 -14.57
CA LEU A 85 -6.19 0.70 -14.93
C LEU A 85 -6.99 -0.57 -15.21
N LYS A 86 -7.96 -0.91 -14.35
CA LYS A 86 -8.80 -2.10 -14.55
C LYS A 86 -9.58 -2.02 -15.86
N ARG A 87 -10.06 -0.83 -16.24
CA ARG A 87 -10.76 -0.63 -17.51
C ARG A 87 -9.83 -0.74 -18.71
N ALA A 88 -8.61 -0.21 -18.62
CA ALA A 88 -7.65 -0.20 -19.71
C ALA A 88 -6.96 -1.57 -19.93
N HIS A 89 -6.67 -2.30 -18.86
CA HIS A 89 -5.85 -3.54 -18.90
C HIS A 89 -6.62 -4.81 -18.51
N GLY A 90 -7.91 -4.70 -18.17
CA GLY A 90 -8.76 -5.79 -17.70
C GLY A 90 -8.53 -6.16 -16.23
N SER A 91 -7.30 -6.07 -15.73
CA SER A 91 -6.97 -6.26 -14.31
C SER A 91 -5.69 -5.50 -13.93
N ILE A 92 -5.51 -5.25 -12.64
CA ILE A 92 -4.26 -4.68 -12.11
C ILE A 92 -3.09 -5.67 -12.36
N MET A 93 -3.33 -6.98 -12.21
CA MET A 93 -2.28 -7.99 -12.40
C MET A 93 -1.78 -8.01 -13.86
N ASN A 94 -2.68 -7.91 -14.84
CA ASN A 94 -2.30 -7.83 -16.25
C ASN A 94 -1.41 -6.61 -16.53
N PHE A 95 -1.77 -5.45 -15.97
CA PHE A 95 -0.95 -4.25 -16.05
C PHE A 95 0.42 -4.47 -15.41
N MET A 96 0.47 -5.06 -14.21
CA MET A 96 1.73 -5.34 -13.53
C MET A 96 2.64 -6.25 -14.35
N LEU A 97 2.13 -7.39 -14.83
CA LEU A 97 2.93 -8.35 -15.61
C LEU A 97 3.47 -7.74 -16.90
N ARG A 98 2.64 -7.00 -17.66
CA ARG A 98 3.01 -6.47 -18.97
C ARG A 98 3.85 -5.21 -18.90
N GLU A 99 3.39 -4.22 -18.13
CA GLU A 99 3.93 -2.86 -18.18
C GLU A 99 5.00 -2.61 -17.10
N ARG A 100 4.88 -3.25 -15.93
CA ARG A 100 5.74 -2.94 -14.78
C ARG A 100 6.83 -3.98 -14.55
N LEU A 101 6.50 -5.26 -14.68
CA LEU A 101 7.40 -6.38 -14.42
C LEU A 101 8.03 -6.93 -15.70
N SER A 102 7.34 -6.79 -16.84
CA SER A 102 7.72 -7.38 -18.13
C SER A 102 7.93 -8.90 -18.03
N TRP A 103 7.06 -9.58 -17.30
CA TRP A 103 7.09 -11.03 -17.13
C TRP A 103 6.10 -11.67 -18.11
N GLY A 104 6.62 -12.57 -18.95
CA GLY A 104 5.80 -13.35 -19.88
C GLY A 104 4.97 -14.40 -19.14
N GLU A 105 3.78 -14.68 -19.67
CA GLU A 105 2.92 -15.75 -19.17
C GLU A 105 3.25 -17.09 -19.88
N PRO A 106 3.29 -18.24 -19.18
CA PRO A 106 3.15 -18.38 -17.73
C PRO A 106 4.37 -17.82 -16.98
N VAL A 107 4.11 -17.22 -15.83
CA VAL A 107 5.17 -16.72 -14.95
C VAL A 107 5.77 -17.92 -14.22
N VAL A 108 7.00 -18.29 -14.62
CA VAL A 108 7.72 -19.44 -14.06
C VAL A 108 9.08 -18.95 -13.53
N PRO A 109 9.44 -19.27 -12.28
CA PRO A 109 10.77 -18.95 -11.75
C PRO A 109 11.84 -19.80 -12.46
N GLN A 110 13.03 -19.24 -12.64
CA GLN A 110 14.20 -19.97 -13.14
C GLN A 110 14.89 -20.76 -12.03
N GLY A 111 14.90 -20.21 -10.82
CA GLY A 111 15.50 -20.82 -9.64
C GLY A 111 14.69 -21.98 -9.10
N SER A 112 15.39 -22.90 -8.45
CA SER A 112 14.82 -24.03 -7.71
C SER A 112 14.41 -23.64 -6.29
N LYS A 113 14.92 -22.51 -5.78
CA LYS A 113 14.66 -21.97 -4.44
C LYS A 113 14.27 -20.49 -4.48
N PRO A 114 13.52 -20.00 -3.49
CA PRO A 114 13.26 -18.57 -3.32
C PRO A 114 14.55 -17.74 -3.34
N PHE A 115 14.52 -16.63 -4.07
CA PHE A 115 15.62 -15.65 -4.16
C PHE A 115 16.97 -16.18 -4.68
N GLU A 116 16.99 -17.36 -5.31
CA GLU A 116 18.19 -17.94 -5.94
C GLU A 116 18.61 -17.17 -7.20
N CYS A 117 17.65 -16.83 -8.06
CA CYS A 117 17.87 -16.11 -9.31
C CYS A 117 17.34 -14.67 -9.22
N GLN A 118 18.15 -13.70 -9.63
CA GLN A 118 17.79 -12.27 -9.63
C GLN A 118 16.64 -11.96 -10.59
N GLU A 119 16.50 -12.75 -11.64
CA GLU A 119 15.47 -12.66 -12.68
C GLU A 119 14.08 -13.05 -12.17
N ASP A 120 13.99 -13.69 -11.00
CA ASP A 120 12.73 -14.19 -10.42
C ASP A 120 12.07 -13.24 -9.43
N PHE A 121 12.70 -12.11 -9.15
CA PHE A 121 12.09 -11.07 -8.34
C PHE A 121 12.43 -9.66 -8.82
N LYS A 122 11.59 -8.70 -8.47
CA LYS A 122 11.81 -7.28 -8.75
C LYS A 122 11.46 -6.45 -7.53
N ILE A 123 12.39 -5.59 -7.14
CA ILE A 123 12.20 -4.63 -6.04
C ILE A 123 11.84 -3.29 -6.67
N SER A 124 10.76 -2.67 -6.22
CA SER A 124 10.36 -1.32 -6.65
C SER A 124 9.87 -0.50 -5.49
N MET A 125 9.94 0.83 -5.59
CA MET A 125 9.15 1.70 -4.72
C MET A 125 7.67 1.47 -4.96
N ASN A 126 6.86 1.54 -3.91
CA ASN A 126 5.41 1.50 -4.06
C ASN A 126 4.94 2.82 -4.69
N ASP A 127 4.25 2.76 -5.83
CA ASP A 127 3.73 3.95 -6.51
C ASP A 127 2.65 4.67 -5.68
N TRP A 128 2.01 3.94 -4.75
CA TRP A 128 0.95 4.43 -3.87
C TRP A 128 1.24 4.04 -2.43
N PRO A 129 2.27 4.63 -1.80
CA PRO A 129 2.73 4.26 -0.46
C PRO A 129 1.66 4.57 0.59
N TYR A 130 1.83 4.01 1.78
CA TYR A 130 1.00 4.34 2.94
C TYR A 130 1.40 5.71 3.50
N GLY A 131 0.51 6.34 4.26
CA GLY A 131 0.79 7.62 4.92
C GLY A 131 1.67 7.43 6.15
N LEU A 132 2.92 7.06 5.90
CA LEU A 132 3.93 6.77 6.92
C LEU A 132 4.81 8.00 7.18
N ASP A 133 5.57 7.96 8.28
CA ASP A 133 6.67 8.90 8.51
C ASP A 133 7.61 8.94 7.29
N LYS A 134 8.03 10.15 6.87
CA LYS A 134 8.84 10.37 5.67
C LYS A 134 10.21 9.67 5.69
N ARG A 135 10.67 9.22 6.87
CA ARG A 135 11.89 8.43 7.02
C ARG A 135 11.69 6.95 6.66
N ILE A 136 10.44 6.51 6.47
CA ILE A 136 10.09 5.14 6.13
C ILE A 136 9.84 5.05 4.63
N VAL A 137 10.58 4.19 3.94
CA VAL A 137 10.42 3.93 2.50
C VAL A 137 9.58 2.68 2.31
N HIS A 138 8.45 2.80 1.61
CA HIS A 138 7.58 1.67 1.28
C HIS A 138 8.01 1.06 -0.06
N LEU A 139 8.65 -0.10 0.00
CA LEU A 139 9.02 -0.91 -1.16
C LEU A 139 8.04 -2.07 -1.38
N VAL A 140 7.97 -2.57 -2.60
CA VAL A 140 7.27 -3.82 -2.95
C VAL A 140 8.30 -4.76 -3.59
N VAL A 141 8.32 -6.00 -3.12
CA VAL A 141 9.12 -7.08 -3.71
C VAL A 141 8.15 -8.01 -4.42
N TRP A 142 8.23 -8.05 -5.74
CA TRP A 142 7.46 -8.95 -6.59
C TRP A 142 8.26 -10.22 -6.82
N THR A 143 7.64 -11.39 -6.68
CA THR A 143 8.27 -12.70 -6.89
C THR A 143 7.53 -13.50 -7.96
N LYS A 144 8.26 -14.33 -8.73
CA LYS A 144 7.69 -15.33 -9.65
C LYS A 144 7.32 -16.64 -8.95
N PHE A 145 7.72 -16.79 -7.69
CA PHE A 145 7.48 -17.95 -6.85
C PHE A 145 6.59 -17.58 -5.67
N ASP A 146 5.91 -18.58 -5.12
CA ASP A 146 5.07 -18.44 -3.95
C ASP A 146 5.90 -18.35 -2.66
N LEU A 147 5.34 -17.67 -1.66
CA LEU A 147 5.89 -17.54 -0.31
C LEU A 147 4.85 -18.05 0.68
N PRO A 148 4.80 -19.37 0.96
CA PRO A 148 3.87 -19.94 1.92
C PRO A 148 4.12 -19.42 3.35
N ASP A 149 3.06 -19.43 4.16
CA ASP A 149 3.12 -19.00 5.57
C ASP A 149 3.71 -20.13 6.44
N ASP A 150 5.03 -20.30 6.38
CA ASP A 150 5.77 -21.28 7.16
C ASP A 150 7.18 -20.79 7.55
N ARG A 151 7.77 -21.43 8.56
CA ARG A 151 9.07 -21.02 9.13
C ARG A 151 10.24 -21.09 8.15
N GLY A 152 10.20 -22.00 7.17
CA GLY A 152 11.25 -22.08 6.16
C GLY A 152 11.22 -20.85 5.26
N THR A 153 10.03 -20.49 4.80
CA THR A 153 9.80 -19.27 4.01
C THR A 153 10.17 -18.00 4.78
N GLU A 154 9.81 -17.90 6.07
CA GLU A 154 10.23 -16.78 6.94
C GLU A 154 11.76 -16.61 6.98
N ALA A 155 12.49 -17.72 7.14
CA ALA A 155 13.95 -17.70 7.19
C ALA A 155 14.59 -17.29 5.84
N ASP A 156 14.03 -17.74 4.72
CA ASP A 156 14.47 -17.34 3.38
C ASP A 156 14.24 -15.83 3.13
N ILE A 157 13.09 -15.31 3.55
CA ILE A 157 12.78 -13.87 3.48
C ILE A 157 13.75 -13.07 4.36
N GLU A 158 13.99 -13.50 5.59
CA GLU A 158 14.91 -12.81 6.50
C GLU A 158 16.34 -12.77 5.93
N ALA A 159 16.84 -13.89 5.42
CA ALA A 159 18.14 -13.96 4.76
C ALA A 159 18.23 -13.02 3.55
N PHE A 160 17.19 -13.00 2.71
CA PHE A 160 17.08 -12.09 1.58
C PHE A 160 17.09 -10.62 2.00
N VAL A 161 16.30 -10.24 3.00
CA VAL A 161 16.21 -8.87 3.51
C VAL A 161 17.55 -8.41 4.08
N ASN A 162 18.20 -9.24 4.89
CA ASN A 162 19.51 -8.94 5.48
C ASN A 162 20.57 -8.74 4.39
N LYS A 163 20.63 -9.63 3.41
CA LYS A 163 21.58 -9.53 2.29
C LYS A 163 21.34 -8.29 1.43
N THR A 164 20.08 -7.93 1.19
CA THR A 164 19.71 -6.93 0.18
C THR A 164 19.67 -5.51 0.73
N PHE A 165 19.15 -5.32 1.95
CA PHE A 165 18.85 -3.98 2.49
C PHE A 165 19.69 -3.58 3.70
N SER A 166 20.37 -4.53 4.33
CA SER A 166 21.21 -4.25 5.51
C SER A 166 22.71 -3.97 5.27
N PRO A 167 23.31 -4.13 4.08
CA PRO A 167 24.71 -3.75 3.89
C PRO A 167 24.94 -2.25 4.16
N GLY A 168 25.59 -1.94 5.29
CA GLY A 168 25.92 -0.56 5.69
C GLY A 168 24.90 0.13 6.61
N VAL A 169 23.84 -0.56 7.03
CA VAL A 169 22.93 -0.07 8.08
C VAL A 169 23.48 -0.55 9.42
N SER A 170 23.74 0.37 10.36
CA SER A 170 24.00 -0.02 11.75
C SER A 170 22.78 -0.78 12.24
N GLN A 171 22.94 -2.04 12.65
CA GLN A 171 21.84 -2.75 13.32
C GLN A 171 21.43 -1.88 14.51
N ASP A 172 20.25 -1.25 14.42
CA ASP A 172 19.63 -0.66 15.59
C ASP A 172 19.53 -1.80 16.59
N LYS A 173 20.36 -1.72 17.63
CA LYS A 173 20.20 -2.64 18.75
C LYS A 173 18.81 -2.33 19.27
N VAL A 174 17.87 -3.23 19.03
CA VAL A 174 16.61 -3.31 19.79
C VAL A 174 17.00 -3.78 21.19
N SER A 175 17.78 -2.96 21.89
CA SER A 175 18.09 -3.06 23.30
C SER A 175 17.65 -1.72 23.88
N ASP A 176 16.74 -1.79 24.84
CA ASP A 176 16.33 -0.70 25.74
C ASP A 176 15.02 0.04 25.41
N ILE A 177 13.97 -0.68 25.01
CA ILE A 177 12.60 -0.25 25.31
C ILE A 177 11.83 -1.38 26.02
N ILE A 178 12.17 -1.59 27.29
CA ILE A 178 11.25 -2.10 28.32
C ILE A 178 11.54 -1.29 29.59
N PRO A 179 10.60 -0.49 30.11
CA PRO A 179 10.37 -0.38 31.54
C PRO A 179 9.48 -1.54 32.03
#